data_AF-M1CHI9-F1
#
_entry.id   AF-M1CHI9-F1
#
_cell.length_a   1.000
_cell.length_b   1.000
_cell.length_c   1.000
_cell.angle_alpha   90.00
_cell.angle_beta   90.00
_cell.angle_gamma   90.00
#
_symmetry.space_group_name_H-M   'P 1'
#
loop_
_entity.id
_entity.type
_entity.pdbx_description
1 polymer ?
#
loop_
_entity_poly.entity_id
_entity_poly.type
_entity_poly.pdbx_seq_one_letter_code
_entity_poly.pdbx_strand_id
1 'polypeptide(L)'
;MTTPIIQPSISVKTLSESPNLKSIPSNYVNSDIYPFDFIASEPHDYSNSIPTVDFSLLTSTDPHQRSQAINNLNKACQDWGFFTVVNHGIQESLMKKVIDGTQEFFNLREEEKKEFEGKHVLDPIRYGTSFNTSKEKAFFWRDYLKVFVHPKFHSPSKPDQYRYTRNLNSSVC
;
A
#
# COMPACT_ATOMS: atom_id res chain seq x y z
N MET A 1 33.16 -25.11 -1.57
CA MET A 1 32.60 -23.77 -1.34
C MET A 1 31.22 -23.75 -1.96
N THR A 2 30.20 -23.98 -1.15
CA THR A 2 28.79 -24.04 -1.59
C THR A 2 28.24 -22.63 -1.60
N THR A 3 27.84 -22.15 -2.77
CA THR A 3 27.04 -20.94 -2.94
C THR A 3 25.80 -21.08 -2.04
N PRO A 4 25.50 -20.13 -1.14
CA PRO A 4 24.29 -20.23 -0.35
C PRO A 4 23.12 -20.12 -1.32
N ILE A 5 22.34 -21.20 -1.40
CA ILE A 5 21.01 -21.20 -2.00
C ILE A 5 20.22 -20.15 -1.22
N ILE A 6 19.97 -18.99 -1.83
CA ILE A 6 19.06 -18.00 -1.26
C ILE A 6 17.71 -18.69 -1.18
N GLN A 7 17.32 -19.12 0.03
CA GLN A 7 16.02 -19.71 0.25
C GLN A 7 14.95 -18.68 -0.12
N PRO A 8 13.84 -19.09 -0.75
CA PRO A 8 12.84 -18.16 -1.31
C PRO A 8 11.99 -17.40 -0.26
N SER A 9 12.49 -17.10 0.95
CA SER A 9 11.65 -16.52 2.02
C SER A 9 12.37 -15.56 2.99
N ILE A 10 13.34 -14.75 2.55
CA ILE A 10 13.86 -13.64 3.38
C ILE A 10 13.08 -12.37 3.02
N SER A 11 12.49 -11.71 4.03
CA SER A 11 11.80 -10.43 3.84
C SER A 11 12.77 -9.30 3.50
N VAL A 12 12.30 -8.30 2.74
CA VAL A 12 13.09 -7.12 2.42
C VAL A 12 13.47 -6.38 3.69
N LYS A 13 12.58 -6.31 4.69
CA LYS A 13 12.89 -5.77 6.02
C LYS A 13 14.09 -6.50 6.64
N THR A 14 14.05 -7.83 6.72
CA THR A 14 15.16 -8.64 7.28
C THR A 14 16.45 -8.42 6.50
N LEU A 15 16.36 -8.35 5.18
CA LEU A 15 17.52 -8.06 4.32
C LEU A 15 18.10 -6.67 4.61
N SER A 16 17.26 -5.64 4.73
CA SER A 16 17.65 -4.26 4.99
C SER A 16 18.26 -4.05 6.38
N GLU A 17 17.83 -4.82 7.36
CA GLU A 17 18.32 -4.75 8.75
C GLU A 17 19.56 -5.64 8.97
N SER A 18 19.95 -6.42 7.96
CA SER A 18 21.12 -7.30 8.05
C SER A 18 22.42 -6.47 8.05
N PRO A 19 23.32 -6.68 9.03
CA PRO A 19 24.60 -5.97 9.08
C PRO A 19 25.53 -6.34 7.90
N ASN A 20 25.20 -7.40 7.16
CA ASN A 20 25.98 -7.88 6.03
C ASN A 20 25.54 -7.26 4.69
N LEU A 21 24.48 -6.45 4.66
CA LEU A 21 24.01 -5.81 3.44
C LEU A 21 24.93 -4.64 3.06
N LYS A 22 25.88 -4.89 2.15
CA LYS A 22 26.80 -3.86 1.64
C LYS A 22 26.28 -3.12 0.40
N SER A 23 25.39 -3.76 -0.35
CA SER A 23 24.78 -3.23 -1.57
C SER A 23 23.44 -3.92 -1.81
N ILE A 24 22.53 -3.25 -2.52
CA ILE A 24 21.26 -3.84 -2.95
C ILE A 24 21.57 -5.06 -3.86
N PRO A 25 21.01 -6.25 -3.59
CA PRO A 25 21.22 -7.42 -4.43
C PRO A 25 20.70 -7.21 -5.85
N SER A 26 21.39 -7.79 -6.84
CA SER A 26 21.12 -7.55 -8.25
C SER A 26 19.70 -7.88 -8.70
N ASN A 27 19.03 -8.82 -8.02
CA ASN A 27 17.63 -9.16 -8.30
C ASN A 27 16.64 -8.05 -7.94
N TYR A 28 17.04 -6.99 -7.22
CA TYR A 28 16.24 -5.80 -6.94
C TYR A 28 16.68 -4.58 -7.77
N VAL A 29 17.74 -4.71 -8.58
CA VAL A 29 18.24 -3.64 -9.43
C VAL A 29 17.49 -3.70 -10.76
N ASN A 30 16.69 -2.67 -11.03
CA ASN A 30 16.02 -2.55 -12.32
C ASN A 30 16.96 -1.88 -13.33
N SER A 31 17.57 -2.69 -14.20
CA SER A 31 18.47 -2.23 -15.26
C SER A 31 17.77 -1.52 -16.42
N ASP A 32 16.43 -1.61 -16.50
CA ASP A 32 15.63 -1.02 -17.58
C ASP A 32 15.18 0.43 -17.24
N ILE A 33 15.51 0.95 -16.04
CA ILE A 33 15.26 2.36 -15.70
C ILE A 33 16.28 3.22 -16.45
N TYR A 34 15.85 3.80 -17.56
CA TYR A 34 16.62 4.82 -18.24
C TYR A 34 16.74 6.06 -17.33
N PRO A 35 17.87 6.78 -17.32
CA PRO A 35 18.07 7.99 -16.52
C PRO A 35 17.06 9.12 -16.78
N PHE A 36 16.16 8.97 -17.76
CA PHE A 36 15.09 9.90 -18.08
C PHE A 36 13.96 9.91 -17.04
N ASP A 37 13.77 8.82 -16.28
CA ASP A 37 12.72 8.75 -15.24
C ASP A 37 13.11 9.45 -13.93
N PHE A 38 14.40 9.78 -13.76
CA PHE A 38 14.86 10.73 -12.76
C PHE A 38 14.78 12.13 -13.37
N ILE A 39 13.56 12.61 -13.64
CA ILE A 39 13.36 14.00 -14.05
C ILE A 39 13.96 14.88 -12.95
N ALA A 40 15.04 15.57 -13.32
CA ALA A 40 15.62 16.66 -12.56
C ALA A 40 14.49 17.54 -12.06
N SER A 41 14.56 17.96 -10.80
CA SER A 41 13.68 18.98 -10.22
C SER A 41 13.81 20.28 -11.02
N GLU A 42 13.11 20.37 -12.15
CA GLU A 42 12.74 21.63 -12.78
C GLU A 42 12.03 22.48 -11.71
N PRO A 43 12.22 23.80 -11.69
CA PRO A 43 11.58 24.67 -10.71
C PRO A 43 10.07 24.40 -10.73
N HIS A 44 9.57 23.84 -9.62
CA HIS A 44 8.17 23.44 -9.50
C HIS A 44 7.28 24.66 -9.75
N ASP A 45 6.65 24.68 -10.92
CA ASP A 45 5.46 25.50 -11.11
C ASP A 45 4.38 24.92 -10.20
N TYR A 46 4.10 25.60 -9.08
CA TYR A 46 3.02 25.25 -8.16
C TYR A 46 1.65 25.20 -8.86
N SER A 47 1.54 25.66 -10.11
CA SER A 47 0.37 25.49 -10.98
C SER A 47 0.00 24.03 -11.24
N ASN A 48 0.91 23.06 -11.06
CA ASN A 48 0.67 21.64 -11.33
C ASN A 48 0.69 20.79 -10.05
N SER A 49 0.00 21.22 -9.00
CA SER A 49 -0.21 20.38 -7.81
C SER A 49 -1.26 19.30 -8.07
N ILE A 50 -1.08 18.12 -7.47
CA ILE A 50 -2.07 17.03 -7.50
C ILE A 50 -3.45 17.56 -7.05
N PRO A 51 -4.53 17.34 -7.81
CA PRO A 51 -5.85 17.82 -7.46
C PRO A 51 -6.30 17.29 -6.10
N THR A 52 -6.94 18.16 -5.31
CA THR A 52 -7.57 17.77 -4.04
C THR A 52 -9.09 17.85 -4.19
N VAL A 53 -9.78 16.76 -3.86
CA VAL A 53 -11.25 16.65 -3.90
C VAL A 53 -11.80 16.72 -2.49
N ASP A 54 -12.70 17.68 -2.24
CA ASP A 54 -13.46 17.75 -0.99
C ASP A 54 -14.70 16.85 -1.08
N PHE A 55 -14.68 15.75 -0.33
CA PHE A 55 -15.77 14.78 -0.34
C PHE A 55 -17.06 15.33 0.26
N SER A 56 -16.99 16.25 1.22
CA SER A 56 -18.18 16.83 1.83
C SER A 56 -19.03 17.61 0.82
N LEU A 57 -18.39 18.20 -0.20
CA LEU A 57 -19.07 18.89 -1.28
C LEU A 57 -19.75 17.93 -2.26
N LEU A 58 -19.21 16.72 -2.45
CA LEU A 58 -19.86 15.66 -3.24
C LEU A 58 -21.16 15.18 -2.57
N THR A 59 -21.23 15.26 -1.24
CA THR A 59 -22.41 14.92 -0.45
C THR A 59 -23.26 16.13 -0.04
N SER A 60 -22.98 17.31 -0.58
CA SER A 60 -23.70 18.55 -0.21
C SER A 60 -25.19 18.46 -0.55
N THR A 61 -26.01 19.05 0.32
CA THR A 61 -27.45 19.25 0.07
C THR A 61 -27.71 20.37 -0.92
N ASP A 62 -26.73 21.26 -1.16
CA ASP A 62 -26.80 22.30 -2.20
C ASP A 62 -26.48 21.68 -3.58
N PRO A 63 -27.45 21.65 -4.52
CA PRO A 63 -27.24 21.08 -5.84
C PRO A 63 -26.14 21.77 -6.65
N HIS A 64 -25.93 23.08 -6.48
CA HIS A 64 -24.92 23.82 -7.22
C HIS A 64 -23.51 23.45 -6.74
N GLN A 65 -23.29 23.43 -5.42
CA GLN A 65 -22.01 22.97 -4.85
C GLN A 65 -21.70 21.54 -5.26
N ARG A 66 -22.69 20.65 -5.17
CA ARG A 66 -22.53 19.25 -5.56
C ARG A 66 -22.20 19.10 -7.03
N SER A 67 -22.87 19.83 -7.91
CA SER A 67 -22.59 19.82 -9.36
C SER A 67 -21.17 20.30 -9.67
N GLN A 68 -20.72 21.37 -9.01
CA GLN A 68 -19.35 21.87 -9.15
C GLN A 68 -18.31 20.85 -8.67
N ALA A 69 -18.55 20.21 -7.52
CA ALA A 69 -17.65 19.19 -6.98
C ALA A 69 -17.55 17.95 -7.89
N ILE A 70 -18.67 17.51 -8.47
CA ILE A 70 -18.69 16.42 -9.47
C ILE A 70 -17.87 16.81 -10.71
N ASN A 71 -18.00 18.04 -11.19
CA ASN A 71 -17.23 18.51 -12.34
C ASN A 71 -15.72 18.55 -12.05
N ASN A 72 -15.34 19.01 -10.85
CA ASN A 72 -13.94 19.02 -10.41
C ASN A 72 -13.38 17.59 -10.28
N LEU A 73 -14.15 16.65 -9.72
CA LEU A 73 -13.78 15.24 -9.66
C LEU A 73 -13.60 14.66 -11.07
N ASN A 74 -14.52 14.94 -11.99
CA ASN A 74 -14.42 14.49 -13.38
C ASN A 74 -13.14 15.00 -14.06
N LYS A 75 -12.80 16.29 -13.88
CA LYS A 75 -11.54 16.86 -14.39
C LYS A 75 -10.32 16.19 -13.78
N ALA A 76 -10.30 15.97 -12.47
CA ALA A 76 -9.20 15.25 -11.82
C ALA A 76 -9.04 13.83 -12.38
N CYS A 77 -10.14 13.11 -12.61
CA CYS A 77 -10.09 11.79 -13.25
C CYS A 77 -9.58 11.83 -14.70
N GLN A 78 -10.00 12.81 -15.50
CA GLN A 78 -9.64 12.91 -16.93
C GLN A 78 -8.21 13.42 -17.14
N ASP A 79 -7.83 14.47 -16.42
CA ASP A 79 -6.57 15.19 -16.64
C ASP A 79 -5.41 14.54 -15.88
N TRP A 80 -5.67 13.95 -14.70
CA TRP A 80 -4.64 13.38 -13.83
C TRP A 80 -4.74 11.86 -13.66
N GLY A 81 -5.96 11.31 -13.59
CA GLY A 81 -6.18 9.89 -13.26
C GLY A 81 -5.95 9.54 -11.78
N PHE A 82 -5.53 10.50 -10.95
CA PHE A 82 -5.41 10.38 -9.50
C PHE A 82 -5.58 11.76 -8.83
N PHE A 83 -5.94 11.74 -7.54
CA PHE A 83 -6.19 12.93 -6.73
C PHE A 83 -6.10 12.57 -5.25
N THR A 84 -5.97 13.59 -4.39
CA THR A 84 -6.14 13.44 -2.94
C THR A 84 -7.59 13.72 -2.56
N VAL A 85 -8.05 13.16 -1.43
CA VAL A 85 -9.40 13.40 -0.91
C VAL A 85 -9.30 13.96 0.50
N VAL A 86 -10.09 15.01 0.79
CA VAL A 86 -10.24 15.59 2.13
C VAL A 86 -11.71 15.57 2.55
N ASN A 87 -11.97 15.77 3.84
CA ASN A 87 -13.34 15.77 4.41
C ASN A 87 -14.14 14.50 4.06
N HIS A 88 -13.46 13.35 3.95
CA HIS A 88 -14.01 12.04 3.57
C HIS A 88 -14.86 11.37 4.66
N GLY A 89 -15.03 11.97 5.83
CA GLY A 89 -15.83 11.43 6.94
C GLY A 89 -15.21 10.25 7.71
N ILE A 90 -14.14 9.62 7.18
CA ILE A 90 -13.36 8.62 7.93
C ILE A 90 -12.67 9.27 9.14
N GLN A 91 -12.94 8.75 10.33
CA GLN A 91 -12.34 9.23 11.58
C GLN A 91 -10.82 9.05 11.57
N GLU A 92 -10.07 10.08 11.96
CA GLU A 92 -8.61 10.01 12.08
C GLU A 92 -8.14 8.92 13.05
N SER A 93 -8.90 8.71 14.13
CA SER A 93 -8.63 7.64 15.10
C SER A 93 -8.71 6.24 14.47
N LEU A 94 -9.59 6.04 13.48
CA LEU A 94 -9.68 4.78 12.73
C LEU A 94 -8.49 4.63 11.78
N MET A 95 -8.15 5.67 11.03
CA MET A 95 -6.97 5.64 10.14
C MET A 95 -5.70 5.33 10.93
N LYS A 96 -5.52 5.98 12.09
CA LYS A 96 -4.40 5.72 12.99
C LYS A 96 -4.36 4.26 13.45
N LYS A 97 -5.50 3.70 13.90
CA LYS A 97 -5.57 2.29 14.31
C LYS A 97 -5.21 1.31 13.19
N VAL A 98 -5.58 1.59 11.95
CA VAL A 98 -5.20 0.76 10.79
C VAL A 98 -3.70 0.84 10.53
N ILE A 99 -3.11 2.04 10.61
CA ILE A 99 -1.67 2.25 10.45
C ILE A 99 -0.89 1.55 11.58
N ASP A 100 -1.26 1.78 12.84
CA ASP A 100 -0.64 1.15 14.01
C ASP A 100 -0.75 -0.39 13.92
N GLY A 101 -1.95 -0.88 13.56
CA GLY A 101 -2.25 -2.27 13.20
C GLY A 101 -1.21 -2.88 12.28
N THR A 102 -0.99 -2.19 11.17
CA THR A 102 -0.08 -2.60 10.10
C THR A 102 1.37 -2.57 10.54
N GLN A 103 1.78 -1.51 11.26
CA GLN A 103 3.14 -1.41 11.79
C GLN A 103 3.46 -2.57 12.74
N GLU A 104 2.55 -2.90 13.66
CA GLU A 104 2.76 -4.02 14.58
C GLU A 104 2.84 -5.36 13.85
N PHE A 105 2.04 -5.59 12.81
CA PHE A 105 2.18 -6.79 11.98
C PHE A 105 3.57 -6.91 11.37
N PHE A 106 4.12 -5.84 10.79
CA PHE A 106 5.45 -5.88 10.18
C PHE A 106 6.60 -5.92 11.20
N ASN A 107 6.31 -5.58 12.46
CA ASN A 107 7.21 -5.73 13.61
C ASN A 107 7.17 -7.12 14.26
N LEU A 108 6.21 -7.98 13.91
CA LEU A 108 6.24 -9.39 14.32
C LEU A 108 7.52 -10.06 13.82
N ARG A 109 7.91 -11.13 14.51
CA ARG A 109 9.02 -11.97 14.06
C ARG A 109 8.73 -12.58 12.70
N GLU A 110 9.77 -12.84 11.92
CA GLU A 110 9.62 -13.34 10.56
C GLU A 110 8.87 -14.69 10.54
N GLU A 111 9.13 -15.55 11.52
CA GLU A 111 8.40 -16.83 11.68
C GLU A 111 6.88 -16.64 11.82
N GLU A 112 6.46 -15.60 12.54
CA GLU A 112 5.04 -15.31 12.79
C GLU A 112 4.37 -14.70 11.56
N LYS A 113 5.09 -13.84 10.82
CA LYS A 113 4.59 -13.30 9.53
C LYS A 113 4.46 -14.39 8.47
N LYS A 114 5.38 -15.36 8.45
CA LYS A 114 5.35 -16.51 7.53
C LYS A 114 4.14 -17.43 7.72
N GLU A 115 3.45 -17.38 8.86
CA GLU A 115 2.14 -18.04 9.02
C GLU A 115 1.10 -17.52 8.01
N PHE A 116 1.29 -16.30 7.49
CA PHE A 116 0.44 -15.67 6.49
C PHE A 116 1.03 -15.71 5.07
N GLU A 117 2.12 -16.44 4.84
CA GLU A 117 2.67 -16.62 3.48
C GLU A 117 1.65 -17.33 2.60
N GLY A 118 1.04 -16.58 1.67
CA GLY A 118 -0.05 -17.10 0.85
C GLY A 118 0.47 -18.10 -0.18
N LYS A 119 -0.17 -19.27 -0.25
CA LYS A 119 0.14 -20.37 -1.17
C LYS A 119 -0.47 -20.12 -2.55
N HIS A 120 -1.62 -19.44 -2.59
CA HIS A 120 -2.33 -19.08 -3.81
C HIS A 120 -2.57 -17.57 -3.91
N VAL A 121 -2.58 -17.05 -5.13
CA VAL A 121 -2.79 -15.60 -5.39
C VAL A 121 -4.15 -15.09 -4.92
N LEU A 122 -5.12 -15.99 -4.77
CA LEU A 122 -6.49 -15.74 -4.31
C LEU A 122 -6.68 -15.97 -2.80
N ASP A 123 -5.62 -16.32 -2.06
CA ASP A 123 -5.72 -16.46 -0.61
C ASP A 123 -6.21 -15.13 0.01
N PRO A 124 -7.24 -15.14 0.87
CA PRO A 124 -7.82 -13.91 1.39
C PRO A 124 -6.88 -13.05 2.22
N ILE A 125 -5.85 -13.67 2.81
CA ILE A 125 -4.78 -13.00 3.55
C ILE A 125 -3.47 -13.55 3.00
N ARG A 126 -2.57 -12.67 2.58
CA ARG A 126 -1.28 -13.06 1.99
C ARG A 126 -0.19 -12.06 2.33
N TYR A 127 0.80 -12.53 3.07
CA TYR A 127 2.10 -11.88 3.26
C TYR A 127 3.07 -12.34 2.17
N GLY A 128 3.98 -11.46 1.76
CA GLY A 128 5.04 -11.76 0.80
C GLY A 128 5.92 -10.54 0.51
N THR A 129 6.90 -10.73 -0.36
CA THR A 129 7.89 -9.69 -0.71
C THR A 129 7.77 -9.27 -2.19
N SER A 130 7.56 -10.24 -3.06
CA SER A 130 7.38 -10.08 -4.51
C SER A 130 6.09 -10.78 -4.95
N PHE A 131 5.44 -10.25 -5.98
CA PHE A 131 4.11 -10.72 -6.40
C PHE A 131 4.22 -11.99 -7.25
N ASN A 132 5.21 -12.02 -8.15
CA ASN A 132 5.57 -13.18 -8.95
C ASN A 132 7.06 -13.18 -9.32
N THR A 133 7.90 -13.68 -8.43
CA THR A 133 9.35 -13.81 -8.61
C THR A 133 9.76 -14.55 -9.90
N SER A 134 8.90 -15.41 -10.45
CA SER A 134 9.19 -16.15 -11.69
C SER A 134 9.00 -15.33 -12.97
N LYS A 135 8.26 -14.22 -12.90
CA LYS A 135 7.98 -13.33 -14.05
C LYS A 135 8.57 -11.93 -13.90
N GLU A 136 9.00 -11.55 -12.71
CA GLU A 136 9.58 -10.25 -12.43
C GLU A 136 11.04 -10.18 -12.90
N LYS A 137 11.37 -9.19 -13.74
CA LYS A 137 12.76 -8.90 -14.16
C LYS A 137 13.62 -8.38 -13.00
N ALA A 138 13.00 -7.58 -12.14
CA ALA A 138 13.55 -7.09 -10.88
C ALA A 138 12.46 -7.17 -9.82
N PHE A 139 12.83 -7.63 -8.62
CA PHE A 139 11.94 -7.73 -7.47
C PHE A 139 11.71 -6.34 -6.87
N PHE A 140 10.53 -6.14 -6.29
CA PHE A 140 10.24 -4.93 -5.54
C PHE A 140 11.00 -4.91 -4.21
N TRP A 141 11.60 -3.78 -3.88
CA TRP A 141 12.17 -3.53 -2.54
C TRP A 141 11.05 -3.20 -1.54
N ARG A 142 10.15 -4.16 -1.30
CA ARG A 142 9.04 -4.03 -0.37
C ARG A 142 8.66 -5.38 0.25
N ASP A 143 8.05 -5.33 1.42
CA ASP A 143 7.20 -6.39 1.94
C ASP A 143 5.75 -5.94 1.86
N TYR A 144 4.82 -6.88 1.71
CA TYR A 144 3.39 -6.57 1.62
C TYR A 144 2.53 -7.53 2.42
N LEU A 145 1.38 -7.02 2.86
CA LEU A 145 0.27 -7.79 3.40
C LEU A 145 -0.98 -7.44 2.58
N LYS A 146 -1.53 -8.44 1.89
CA LYS A 146 -2.78 -8.33 1.13
C LYS A 146 -3.90 -8.93 1.96
N VAL A 147 -5.01 -8.20 2.08
CA VAL A 147 -6.20 -8.64 2.81
C VAL A 147 -7.45 -8.34 1.99
N PHE A 148 -8.28 -9.35 1.75
CA PHE A 148 -9.63 -9.14 1.21
C PHE A 148 -10.57 -8.69 2.32
N VAL A 149 -11.12 -7.48 2.18
CA VAL A 149 -12.02 -6.88 3.18
C VAL A 149 -13.48 -6.82 2.72
N HIS A 150 -13.75 -7.06 1.44
CA HIS A 150 -15.07 -7.09 0.83
C HIS A 150 -15.15 -8.21 -0.24
N PRO A 151 -16.28 -8.91 -0.41
CA PRO A 151 -17.54 -8.77 0.33
C PRO A 151 -17.50 -9.36 1.74
N LYS A 152 -16.53 -10.23 2.02
CA LYS A 152 -16.30 -10.80 3.35
C LYS A 152 -15.09 -10.13 3.98
N PHE A 153 -15.24 -9.67 5.20
CA PHE A 153 -14.14 -9.09 5.96
C PHE A 153 -13.20 -10.19 6.47
N HIS A 154 -11.96 -10.19 5.98
CA HIS A 154 -10.86 -10.98 6.53
C HIS A 154 -9.90 -10.07 7.29
N SER A 155 -9.27 -10.58 8.34
CA SER A 155 -8.16 -9.91 9.03
C SER A 155 -7.13 -10.93 9.46
N PRO A 156 -5.83 -10.56 9.52
CA PRO A 156 -4.82 -11.39 10.17
C PRO A 156 -5.25 -11.75 11.60
N SER A 157 -4.87 -12.95 12.05
CA SER A 157 -5.10 -13.40 13.42
C SER A 157 -4.10 -12.81 14.42
N LYS A 158 -3.02 -12.18 13.93
CA LYS A 158 -1.95 -11.53 14.67
C LYS A 158 -1.59 -10.22 13.94
N PRO A 159 -1.18 -9.16 14.66
CA PRO A 159 -1.35 -8.95 16.11
C PRO A 159 -2.83 -8.88 16.50
N ASP A 160 -3.14 -9.07 17.79
CA ASP A 160 -4.52 -9.11 18.30
C ASP A 160 -5.35 -7.87 17.95
N GLN A 161 -4.69 -6.72 17.79
CA GLN A 161 -5.34 -5.47 17.44
C GLN A 161 -6.04 -5.45 16.08
N TYR A 162 -5.67 -6.32 15.13
CA TYR A 162 -6.43 -6.49 13.89
C TYR A 162 -7.84 -7.05 14.12
N ARG A 163 -8.07 -7.75 15.23
CA ARG A 163 -9.38 -8.35 15.53
C ARG A 163 -10.42 -7.31 15.95
N TYR A 164 -9.99 -6.17 16.49
CA TYR A 164 -10.89 -5.15 17.04
C TYR A 164 -11.58 -4.29 15.97
N THR A 165 -11.07 -4.25 14.74
CA THR A 165 -11.72 -3.49 13.64
C THR A 165 -13.00 -4.18 13.12
N ARG A 166 -13.28 -5.42 13.55
CA ARG A 166 -14.48 -6.19 13.18
C ARG A 166 -15.81 -5.53 13.58
N ASN A 167 -15.80 -4.62 14.55
CA ASN A 167 -17.00 -3.98 15.10
C ASN A 167 -17.39 -2.65 14.43
N LEU A 168 -16.72 -2.23 13.35
CA LEU A 168 -17.04 -0.96 12.67
C LEU A 168 -18.05 -1.09 11.51
N ASN A 169 -18.54 -2.30 11.24
CA ASN A 169 -19.44 -2.57 10.11
C ASN A 169 -20.93 -2.54 10.51
N SER A 170 -21.41 -1.42 11.04
CA SER A 170 -22.86 -1.15 11.05
C SER A 170 -23.27 0.23 10.57
N SER A 171 -22.34 1.11 10.13
CA SER A 171 -22.74 2.50 9.82
C SER A 171 -21.93 3.21 8.73
N VAL A 172 -21.08 2.53 7.95
CA VAL A 172 -20.37 3.17 6.84
C VAL A 172 -20.41 2.28 5.59
N CYS A 173 -21.62 2.16 5.03
CA CYS A 173 -21.93 2.01 3.61
C CYS A 173 -23.27 2.70 3.40
#